data_AF-A0A2E5HPD1-F1
#
_entry.id   AF-A0A2E5HPD1-F1
#
_cell.length_a   1.000
_cell.length_b   1.000
_cell.length_c   1.000
_cell.angle_alpha   90.00
_cell.angle_beta   90.00
_cell.angle_gamma   90.00
#
_symmetry.space_group_name_H-M   'P 1'
#
loop_
_entity.id
_entity.type
_entity.pdbx_description
1 polymer ?
#
loop_
_entity_poly.entity_id
_entity_poly.type
_entity_poly.pdbx_seq_one_letter_code
_entity_poly.pdbx_strand_id
1 'polypeptide(L)'
;MAPPTPRTFHVYAGPTLVLTAQDTPGTLRSSVRGGAFPTHPFLDAQAWDAAHEHELRALLLDARSFDGFLRGLIHAGFDLASERFRGSPPGHRLMRDDAPVGAVWERAGRFAALTWPASRPTPHSEHALLTAYTEEHAELLADALQRSSSMDELRALLSALQLRLAPLGA
;
A
#
# COMPACT_ATOMS: atom_id res chain seq x y z
N MET A 1 25.61 3.11 -15.97
CA MET A 1 24.20 2.87 -15.64
C MET A 1 23.96 3.50 -14.27
N ALA A 2 23.07 4.48 -14.14
CA ALA A 2 22.80 5.09 -12.83
C ALA A 2 22.15 4.05 -11.90
N PRO A 3 22.45 4.05 -10.59
CA PRO A 3 21.76 3.17 -9.66
C PRO A 3 20.25 3.49 -9.66
N PRO A 4 19.38 2.49 -9.48
CA PRO A 4 17.94 2.75 -9.37
C PRO A 4 17.66 3.68 -8.19
N THR A 5 16.76 4.64 -8.39
CA THR A 5 16.33 5.54 -7.31
C THR A 5 15.67 4.71 -6.20
N PRO A 6 16.05 4.91 -4.92
CA PRO A 6 15.41 4.26 -3.79
C PRO A 6 13.89 4.44 -3.80
N ARG A 7 13.16 3.38 -3.47
CA ARG A 7 11.71 3.43 -3.28
C ARG A 7 11.42 3.86 -1.85
N THR A 8 10.62 4.91 -1.65
CA THR A 8 10.15 5.31 -0.31
C THR A 8 8.65 5.04 -0.18
N PHE A 9 8.26 4.52 0.98
CA PHE A 9 6.89 4.19 1.36
C PHE A 9 6.52 4.84 2.69
N HIS A 10 5.27 5.23 2.80
CA HIS A 10 4.57 5.61 4.01
C HIS A 10 3.62 4.48 4.37
N VAL A 11 3.65 4.08 5.62
CA VAL A 11 2.86 2.99 6.17
C VAL A 11 1.85 3.59 7.14
N TYR A 12 0.60 3.15 7.02
CA TYR A 12 -0.50 3.68 7.82
C TYR A 12 -1.21 2.57 8.59
N ALA A 13 -1.65 2.91 9.79
CA ALA A 13 -2.65 2.16 10.56
C ALA A 13 -3.94 2.99 10.57
N GLY A 14 -4.86 2.69 9.65
CA GLY A 14 -6.01 3.55 9.38
C GLY A 14 -5.54 4.94 8.91
N PRO A 15 -5.97 6.06 9.55
CA PRO A 15 -5.56 7.40 9.14
C PRO A 15 -4.16 7.80 9.65
N THR A 16 -3.56 7.01 10.54
CA THR A 16 -2.33 7.37 11.25
C THR A 16 -1.10 6.91 10.47
N LEU A 17 -0.19 7.83 10.14
CA LEU A 17 1.13 7.49 9.61
C LEU A 17 1.97 6.85 10.73
N VAL A 18 2.38 5.60 10.56
CA VAL A 18 3.15 4.86 11.57
C VAL A 18 4.61 4.65 11.19
N LEU A 19 4.94 4.59 9.90
CA LEU A 19 6.31 4.36 9.42
C LEU A 19 6.54 5.08 8.08
N THR A 20 7.74 5.62 7.88
CA THR A 20 8.30 5.88 6.54
C THR A 20 9.43 4.90 6.31
N ALA A 21 9.44 4.18 5.20
CA ALA A 21 10.38 3.11 4.86
C ALA A 21 11.04 3.36 3.50
N GLN A 22 12.36 3.21 3.40
CA GLN A 22 13.14 3.39 2.19
C GLN A 22 13.90 2.11 1.84
N ASP A 23 13.84 1.73 0.56
CA ASP A 23 14.49 0.55 -0.01
C ASP A 23 16.00 0.79 -0.22
N THR A 24 16.70 0.99 0.90
CA THR A 24 18.14 1.22 1.00
C THR A 24 18.63 0.69 2.35
N PRO A 25 19.86 0.16 2.46
CA PRO A 25 20.43 -0.16 3.76
C PRO A 25 20.46 1.05 4.69
N GLY A 26 20.09 0.88 5.95
CA GLY A 26 19.97 2.00 6.90
C GLY A 26 19.52 1.55 8.29
N THR A 27 18.84 2.40 9.04
CA THR A 27 18.43 2.11 10.42
C THR A 27 16.93 2.32 10.58
N LEU A 28 16.30 1.54 11.47
CA LEU A 28 14.99 1.90 11.97
C LEU A 28 15.17 2.96 13.05
N ARG A 29 14.60 4.15 12.87
CA ARG A 29 14.61 5.25 13.85
C ARG A 29 13.23 5.39 14.44
N SER A 30 13.14 5.61 15.75
CA SER A 30 11.89 5.98 16.41
C SER A 30 11.85 7.50 16.61
N SER A 31 10.72 8.13 16.30
CA SER A 31 10.50 9.56 16.60
C SER A 31 10.18 9.78 18.07
N VAL A 32 9.74 8.75 18.79
CA VAL A 32 9.21 8.83 20.15
C VAL A 32 10.24 8.39 21.20
N ARG A 33 11.09 7.42 20.86
CA ARG A 33 12.15 6.90 21.73
C ARG A 33 13.47 7.09 21.00
N GLY A 34 14.32 8.00 21.48
CA GLY A 34 15.59 8.38 20.86
C GLY A 34 16.68 7.29 20.86
N GLY A 35 16.37 6.07 20.45
CA GLY A 35 17.29 4.95 20.31
C GLY A 35 17.66 4.69 18.86
N ALA A 36 18.95 4.52 18.58
CA ALA A 36 19.43 4.02 17.31
C ALA A 36 19.40 2.49 17.30
N PHE A 37 18.67 1.91 16.35
CA PHE A 37 18.65 0.47 16.14
C PHE A 37 19.83 0.02 15.25
N PRO A 38 20.18 -1.28 15.25
CA PRO A 38 21.18 -1.82 14.33
C PRO A 38 20.85 -1.51 12.87
N THR A 39 21.90 -1.38 12.06
CA THR A 39 21.75 -1.18 10.61
C THR A 39 21.12 -2.41 9.97
N HIS A 40 20.07 -2.20 9.17
CA HIS A 40 19.42 -3.21 8.34
C HIS A 40 20.01 -3.22 6.93
N PRO A 41 20.17 -4.41 6.31
CA PRO A 41 20.85 -4.56 5.01
C PRO A 41 20.02 -4.07 3.82
N PHE A 42 18.73 -3.80 3.98
CA PHE A 42 17.82 -3.42 2.89
C PHE A 42 16.81 -2.32 3.25
N LEU A 43 16.83 -1.80 4.48
CA LEU A 43 15.81 -0.86 4.95
C LEU A 43 16.44 0.31 5.73
N ASP A 44 16.03 1.52 5.37
CA ASP A 44 16.15 2.71 6.21
C ASP A 44 14.74 3.19 6.55
N ALA A 45 14.42 3.42 7.82
CA ALA A 45 13.05 3.71 8.20
C ALA A 45 12.93 4.67 9.39
N GLN A 46 11.82 5.39 9.44
CA GLN A 46 11.43 6.29 10.52
C GLN A 46 10.04 5.90 11.01
N ALA A 47 9.96 5.31 12.20
CA ALA A 47 8.70 5.09 12.90
C ALA A 47 8.22 6.43 13.48
N TRP A 48 6.92 6.67 13.35
CA TRP A 48 6.24 7.90 13.78
C TRP A 48 5.31 7.68 14.97
N ASP A 49 4.93 6.43 15.23
CA ASP A 49 3.98 6.06 16.27
C ASP A 49 4.50 4.93 17.15
N ALA A 50 4.65 5.21 18.44
CA ALA A 50 5.16 4.26 19.42
C ALA A 50 4.21 3.09 19.69
N ALA A 51 2.90 3.25 19.43
CA ALA A 51 1.94 2.18 19.67
C ALA A 51 2.21 0.95 18.77
N HIS A 52 2.68 1.18 17.54
CA HIS A 52 2.93 0.13 16.55
C HIS A 52 4.41 -0.27 16.43
N GLU A 53 5.34 0.43 17.11
CA GLU A 53 6.79 0.17 16.99
C GLU A 53 7.18 -1.28 17.27
N HIS A 54 6.55 -1.91 18.27
CA HIS A 54 6.86 -3.29 18.63
C HIS A 54 6.52 -4.27 17.50
N GLU A 55 5.34 -4.10 16.90
CA GLU A 55 4.85 -4.92 15.79
C GLU A 55 5.67 -4.67 14.52
N LEU A 56 5.90 -3.40 14.16
CA LEU A 56 6.74 -3.02 13.02
C LEU A 56 8.14 -3.62 13.13
N ARG A 57 8.72 -3.65 14.34
CA ARG A 57 10.01 -4.28 14.60
C ARG A 57 9.95 -5.79 14.42
N ALA A 58 8.89 -6.46 14.91
CA ALA A 58 8.73 -7.89 14.74
C ALA A 58 8.67 -8.29 13.25
N LEU A 59 7.88 -7.56 12.46
CA LEU A 59 7.77 -7.75 11.01
C LEU A 59 9.11 -7.52 10.29
N LEU A 60 9.87 -6.51 10.72
CA LEU A 60 11.19 -6.23 10.16
C LEU A 60 12.22 -7.32 10.47
N LEU A 61 12.16 -7.92 11.67
CA LEU A 61 13.07 -9.01 12.06
C LEU A 61 12.80 -10.30 11.28
N ASP A 62 11.56 -10.55 10.87
CA ASP A 62 11.19 -11.72 10.05
C ASP A 62 11.53 -11.52 8.56
N ALA A 63 11.50 -10.27 8.09
CA ALA A 63 11.76 -9.95 6.69
C ALA A 63 13.21 -10.20 6.25
N ARG A 64 13.37 -10.77 5.06
CA ARG A 64 14.69 -10.99 4.41
C ARG A 64 14.99 -10.04 3.25
N SER A 65 14.01 -9.22 2.86
CA SER A 65 14.11 -8.22 1.81
C SER A 65 13.09 -7.10 2.05
N PHE A 66 13.26 -5.97 1.36
CA PHE A 66 12.31 -4.86 1.44
C PHE A 66 10.90 -5.28 1.00
N ASP A 67 10.77 -6.01 -0.11
CA ASP A 67 9.46 -6.52 -0.57
C ASP A 67 8.88 -7.57 0.39
N GLY A 68 9.72 -8.35 1.09
CA GLY A 68 9.28 -9.24 2.16
C GLY A 68 8.68 -8.47 3.34
N PHE A 69 9.32 -7.36 3.73
CA PHE A 69 8.83 -6.48 4.77
C PHE A 69 7.49 -5.82 4.39
N LEU A 70 7.36 -5.29 3.17
CA LEU A 70 6.09 -4.72 2.70
C LEU A 70 4.94 -5.74 2.70
N ARG A 71 5.20 -6.98 2.27
CA ARG A 71 4.20 -8.06 2.36
C ARG A 71 3.80 -8.36 3.80
N GLY A 72 4.77 -8.42 4.72
CA GLY A 72 4.51 -8.58 6.15
C GLY A 72 3.60 -7.47 6.70
N LEU A 73 3.85 -6.22 6.34
CA LEU A 73 3.02 -5.07 6.72
C LEU A 73 1.58 -5.21 6.21
N ILE A 74 1.40 -5.58 4.94
CA ILE A 74 0.06 -5.79 4.35
C ILE A 74 -0.67 -6.92 5.08
N HIS A 75 0.01 -8.05 5.35
CA HIS A 75 -0.60 -9.18 6.07
C HIS A 75 -0.97 -8.83 7.52
N ALA A 76 -0.18 -7.96 8.16
CA ALA A 76 -0.51 -7.41 9.48
C ALA A 76 -1.60 -6.33 9.43
N GLY A 77 -2.10 -5.98 8.25
CA GLY A 77 -3.22 -5.07 8.08
C GLY A 77 -2.85 -3.60 7.95
N PHE A 78 -1.57 -3.26 7.76
CA PHE A 78 -1.14 -1.90 7.45
C PHE A 78 -1.39 -1.54 5.98
N ASP A 79 -1.63 -0.25 5.73
CA ASP A 79 -1.71 0.32 4.39
C ASP A 79 -0.38 0.93 3.96
N LEU A 80 -0.13 0.97 2.65
CA LEU A 80 1.12 1.47 2.06
C LEU A 80 0.85 2.54 0.99
N ALA A 81 1.63 3.62 1.00
CA ALA A 81 1.63 4.66 -0.04
C ALA A 81 3.06 5.14 -0.34
N SER A 82 3.46 5.32 -1.61
CA SER A 82 4.83 5.82 -1.90
C SER A 82 4.97 7.30 -1.60
N GLU A 83 6.17 7.72 -1.17
CA GLU A 83 6.50 9.12 -0.89
C GLU A 83 6.27 10.06 -2.06
N ARG A 84 6.43 9.56 -3.29
CA ARG A 84 6.14 10.37 -4.48
C ARG A 84 4.70 10.90 -4.44
N PHE A 85 3.82 10.34 -3.60
CA PHE A 85 2.38 10.34 -3.68
C PHE A 85 1.68 10.73 -2.36
N ARG A 86 2.31 11.57 -1.53
CA ARG A 86 1.79 11.96 -0.20
C ARG A 86 0.32 12.42 -0.20
N GLY A 87 -0.41 11.93 0.79
CA GLY A 87 -1.84 12.18 1.04
C GLY A 87 -2.56 10.84 1.27
N SER A 88 -3.45 10.75 2.26
CA SER A 88 -4.32 9.58 2.45
C SER A 88 -5.63 9.85 1.71
N PRO A 89 -5.82 9.41 0.45
CA PRO A 89 -7.11 9.55 -0.19
C PRO A 89 -8.10 8.59 0.50
N PRO A 90 -9.38 8.97 0.64
CA PRO A 90 -10.43 8.02 1.03
C PRO A 90 -10.40 6.78 0.13
N GLY A 91 -10.53 5.60 0.75
CA GLY A 91 -10.38 4.32 0.08
C GLY A 91 -11.00 3.16 0.85
N HIS A 92 -11.08 2.02 0.18
CA HIS A 92 -11.63 0.78 0.71
C HIS A 92 -10.60 -0.34 0.54
N ARG A 93 -10.42 -1.19 1.54
CA ARG A 93 -9.71 -2.46 1.38
C ARG A 93 -10.59 -3.46 0.65
N LEU A 94 -9.99 -4.23 -0.26
CA LEU A 94 -10.62 -5.36 -0.91
C LEU A 94 -10.33 -6.62 -0.10
N MET A 95 -11.40 -7.32 0.28
CA MET A 95 -11.34 -8.53 1.10
C MET A 95 -11.91 -9.71 0.32
N ARG A 96 -11.25 -10.87 0.37
CA ARG A 96 -11.77 -12.17 -0.06
C ARG A 96 -11.60 -13.14 1.09
N ASP A 97 -12.67 -13.82 1.53
CA ASP A 97 -12.63 -14.76 2.66
C ASP A 97 -11.94 -14.17 3.91
N ASP A 98 -12.23 -12.89 4.21
CA ASP A 98 -11.61 -12.08 5.26
C ASP A 98 -10.09 -11.85 5.18
N ALA A 99 -9.44 -12.29 4.09
CA ALA A 99 -8.07 -11.94 3.77
C ALA A 99 -8.00 -10.69 2.87
N PRO A 100 -7.05 -9.77 3.12
CA PRO A 100 -6.87 -8.60 2.28
C PRO A 100 -6.24 -9.01 0.95
N VAL A 101 -6.88 -8.66 -0.16
CA VAL A 101 -6.40 -8.96 -1.53
C VAL A 101 -5.98 -7.71 -2.30
N GLY A 102 -6.39 -6.55 -1.81
CA GLY A 102 -6.07 -5.28 -2.45
C GLY A 102 -6.71 -4.07 -1.78
N ALA A 103 -6.71 -2.94 -2.47
CA ALA A 103 -7.41 -1.72 -2.06
C ALA A 103 -7.94 -0.95 -3.27
N VAL A 104 -9.05 -0.22 -3.07
CA VAL A 104 -9.67 0.73 -4.00
C VAL A 104 -9.50 2.14 -3.46
N TRP A 105 -9.06 3.06 -4.30
CA TRP A 105 -8.88 4.47 -3.93
C TRP A 105 -9.79 5.37 -4.77
N GLU A 106 -10.42 6.36 -4.13
CA GLU A 106 -11.32 7.33 -4.81
C GLU A 106 -10.57 8.35 -5.67
N ARG A 107 -9.28 8.54 -5.42
CA ARG A 107 -8.41 9.39 -6.22
C ARG A 107 -7.13 8.67 -6.54
N ALA A 108 -6.47 9.16 -7.60
CA ALA A 108 -5.16 8.73 -8.07
C ALA A 108 -4.06 8.79 -6.98
N GLY A 109 -4.05 7.89 -5.99
CA GLY A 109 -2.97 7.68 -5.04
C GLY A 109 -1.92 6.81 -5.70
N ARG A 110 -0.70 7.32 -5.87
CA ARG A 110 0.19 6.74 -6.88
C ARG A 110 0.90 5.41 -6.46
N PHE A 111 0.33 4.68 -5.48
CA PHE A 111 0.59 3.26 -5.21
C PHE A 111 -0.34 2.28 -5.92
N ALA A 112 -1.31 2.77 -6.70
CA ALA A 112 -1.95 1.96 -7.71
C ALA A 112 -1.36 2.36 -9.07
N ALA A 113 -0.34 1.62 -9.47
CA ALA A 113 0.10 1.60 -10.86
C ALA A 113 0.40 0.16 -11.26
N LEU A 114 -0.64 -0.66 -11.37
CA LEU A 114 -0.83 -1.40 -12.60
C LEU A 114 -1.39 -0.41 -13.63
N THR A 115 -0.56 0.50 -14.14
CA THR A 115 -0.96 1.33 -15.28
C THR A 115 -0.72 0.54 -16.56
N TRP A 116 -1.79 0.01 -17.14
CA TRP A 116 -1.86 -0.42 -18.55
C TRP A 116 -2.86 0.50 -19.28
N PRO A 117 -2.54 1.01 -20.47
CA PRO A 117 -2.39 2.45 -20.73
C PRO A 117 -3.70 3.26 -20.72
N ALA A 118 -3.73 4.34 -19.94
CA ALA A 118 -4.76 5.37 -20.03
C ALA A 118 -4.45 6.31 -21.21
N SER A 119 -5.20 6.17 -22.30
CA SER A 119 -5.15 7.11 -23.41
C SER A 119 -5.95 8.37 -23.04
N ARG A 120 -5.22 9.38 -22.55
CA ARG A 120 -5.62 10.78 -22.25
C ARG A 120 -6.47 11.00 -20.98
N PRO A 121 -6.02 11.87 -20.06
CA PRO A 121 -6.83 12.32 -18.94
C PRO A 121 -7.84 13.40 -19.41
N THR A 122 -9.11 13.25 -19.05
CA THR A 122 -10.11 14.34 -19.09
C THR A 122 -10.37 14.89 -17.68
N PRO A 123 -10.84 16.14 -17.54
CA PRO A 123 -10.80 16.86 -16.25
C PRO A 123 -11.83 16.40 -15.20
N HIS A 124 -12.66 15.38 -15.47
CA HIS A 124 -13.79 15.01 -14.62
C HIS A 124 -14.01 13.50 -14.49
N SER A 125 -13.09 12.65 -14.94
CA SER A 125 -13.27 11.20 -14.78
C SER A 125 -12.97 10.79 -13.34
N GLU A 126 -13.98 10.20 -12.68
CA GLU A 126 -13.84 9.52 -11.40
C GLU A 126 -12.90 8.31 -11.59
N HIS A 127 -11.61 8.54 -11.37
CA HIS A 127 -10.60 7.51 -11.53
C HIS A 127 -10.52 6.68 -10.26
N ALA A 128 -11.18 5.52 -10.27
CA ALA A 128 -10.92 4.45 -9.32
C ALA A 128 -9.54 3.85 -9.58
N LEU A 129 -8.81 3.58 -8.52
CA LEU A 129 -7.52 2.91 -8.57
C LEU A 129 -7.57 1.63 -7.77
N LEU A 130 -7.00 0.56 -8.32
CA LEU A 130 -6.90 -0.73 -7.65
C LEU A 130 -5.43 -1.07 -7.36
N THR A 131 -5.15 -1.43 -6.11
CA THR A 131 -3.89 -2.05 -5.71
C THR A 131 -4.17 -3.52 -5.46
N ALA A 132 -3.42 -4.43 -6.09
CA ALA A 132 -3.44 -5.85 -5.78
C ALA A 132 -2.29 -6.20 -4.83
N TYR A 133 -2.52 -7.09 -3.87
CA TYR A 133 -1.50 -7.55 -2.93
C TYR A 133 -0.82 -8.86 -3.36
N THR A 134 -1.37 -9.55 -4.34
CA THR A 134 -0.76 -10.72 -4.99
C THR A 134 -0.86 -10.62 -6.51
N GLU A 135 -0.02 -11.37 -7.22
CA GLU A 135 -0.03 -11.42 -8.69
C GLU A 135 -1.33 -12.02 -9.24
N GLU A 136 -1.85 -13.07 -8.61
CA GLU A 136 -3.16 -13.65 -8.96
C GLU A 136 -4.29 -12.61 -8.92
N HIS A 137 -4.33 -11.79 -7.87
CA HIS A 137 -5.35 -10.73 -7.76
C HIS A 137 -5.06 -9.54 -8.68
N ALA A 138 -3.81 -9.35 -9.12
CA ALA A 138 -3.46 -8.28 -10.06
C ALA A 138 -4.18 -8.45 -11.40
N GLU A 139 -4.19 -9.66 -11.94
CA GLU A 139 -4.87 -9.95 -13.21
C GLU A 139 -6.40 -9.78 -13.09
N LEU A 140 -6.98 -10.33 -12.01
CA LEU A 140 -8.42 -10.23 -11.74
C LEU A 140 -8.87 -8.77 -11.58
N LEU A 141 -8.13 -7.98 -10.82
CA LEU A 141 -8.46 -6.57 -10.60
C LEU A 141 -8.22 -5.72 -11.85
N ALA A 142 -7.21 -6.06 -12.66
CA ALA A 142 -6.98 -5.41 -13.95
C ALA A 142 -8.14 -5.65 -14.93
N ASP A 143 -8.66 -6.88 -15.04
CA ASP A 143 -9.84 -7.18 -15.87
C ASP A 143 -11.07 -6.41 -15.40
N ALA A 144 -11.33 -6.42 -14.08
CA ALA A 144 -12.46 -5.70 -13.49
C ALA A 144 -12.39 -4.19 -13.79
N LEU A 145 -11.19 -3.60 -13.67
CA LEU A 145 -10.98 -2.18 -13.97
C LEU A 145 -11.20 -1.87 -15.45
N GLN A 146 -10.69 -2.70 -16.36
CA GLN A 146 -10.84 -2.51 -17.81
C GLN A 146 -12.28 -2.63 -18.28
N ARG A 147 -13.09 -3.44 -17.59
CA ARG A 147 -14.51 -3.66 -17.90
C ARG A 147 -15.44 -2.66 -17.24
N SER A 148 -14.94 -1.86 -16.30
CA SER A 148 -15.70 -0.81 -15.64
C SER A 148 -15.47 0.55 -16.30
N SER A 149 -16.55 1.30 -16.49
CA SER A 149 -16.54 2.70 -16.92
C SER A 149 -16.93 3.67 -15.80
N SER A 150 -17.39 3.15 -14.66
CA SER A 150 -17.81 3.91 -13.48
C SER A 150 -17.49 3.16 -12.18
N MET A 151 -17.53 3.88 -11.05
CA MET A 151 -17.32 3.27 -9.73
C MET A 151 -18.41 2.25 -9.37
N ASP A 152 -19.66 2.48 -9.78
CA ASP A 152 -20.76 1.56 -9.51
C ASP A 152 -20.61 0.24 -10.30
N GLU A 153 -20.17 0.31 -11.56
CA GLU A 153 -19.83 -0.88 -12.35
C GLU A 153 -18.65 -1.63 -11.73
N LEU A 154 -17.61 -0.92 -11.30
CA LEU A 154 -16.47 -1.53 -10.63
C LEU A 154 -16.90 -2.24 -9.35
N ARG A 155 -17.75 -1.61 -8.51
CA ARG A 155 -18.31 -2.24 -7.30
C ARG A 155 -19.09 -3.50 -7.62
N ALA A 156 -19.91 -3.49 -8.65
CA ALA A 156 -20.67 -4.66 -9.09
C ALA A 156 -19.74 -5.80 -9.55
N LEU A 157 -18.71 -5.49 -10.34
CA LEU A 157 -17.72 -6.47 -10.80
C LEU A 157 -16.91 -7.07 -9.65
N LEU A 158 -16.43 -6.24 -8.72
CA LEU A 158 -15.71 -6.70 -7.52
C LEU A 158 -16.61 -7.61 -6.66
N SER A 159 -17.88 -7.24 -6.47
CA SER A 159 -18.83 -8.08 -5.75
C SER A 159 -19.07 -9.42 -6.45
N ALA A 160 -19.13 -9.45 -7.79
CA ALA A 160 -19.27 -10.69 -8.57
C ALA A 160 -18.04 -11.59 -8.43
N LEU A 161 -16.85 -11.02 -8.21
CA LEU A 161 -15.61 -11.73 -7.88
C LEU A 161 -15.53 -12.17 -6.41
N GLN A 162 -16.62 -12.01 -5.64
CA GLN A 162 -16.69 -12.27 -4.20
C GLN A 162 -15.72 -11.40 -3.39
N LEU A 163 -15.42 -10.19 -3.88
CA LEU A 163 -14.61 -9.21 -3.17
C LEU A 163 -15.50 -8.22 -2.43
N ARG A 164 -15.26 -8.08 -1.13
CA ARG A 164 -15.94 -7.12 -0.26
C ARG A 164 -15.09 -5.86 -0.11
N LEU A 165 -15.74 -4.70 -0.15
CA LEU A 165 -15.14 -3.42 0.23
C LEU A 165 -15.26 -3.24 1.75
N ALA A 166 -14.13 -3.04 2.42
CA ALA A 166 -14.07 -2.64 3.82
C ALA A 166 -13.51 -1.20 3.90
N PRO A 167 -14.15 -0.26 4.61
CA PRO A 167 -13.64 1.11 4.70
C PRO A 167 -12.23 1.12 5.34
N LEU A 168 -11.33 1.95 4.82
CA LEU A 168 -10.04 2.20 5.45
C LEU A 168 -10.23 3.20 6.60
N GLY A 169 -10.11 2.74 7.86
CA GLY A 169 -10.14 3.59 9.05
C GLY A 169 -11.52 3.85 9.66
N ALA A 170 -12.24 2.78 10.06
CA ALA A 170 -13.35 2.90 11.00
C ALA A 170 -12.85 2.82 12.45
#